data_AF-A0A954P8Z2-F1
#
_entry.id   AF-A0A954P8Z2-F1
#
_cell.length_a   1.000
_cell.length_b   1.000
_cell.length_c   1.000
_cell.angle_alpha   90.00
_cell.angle_beta   90.00
_cell.angle_gamma   90.00
#
_symmetry.space_group_name_H-M   'P 1'
#
loop_
_entity.id
_entity.type
_entity.pdbx_description
1 polymer ?
#
loop_
_entity_poly.entity_id
_entity_poly.type
_entity_poly.pdbx_seq_one_letter_code
_entity_poly.pdbx_strand_id
1 'polypeptide(L)' 'MGKKHSEVERIGDLVSIFRRSRMWYANYQLRGRQRRKSLQTGSLKEARRRAQRLEVELSE' A
#
# COMPACT_ATOMS: atom_id res chain seq x y z
N MET A 1 19.15 -12.69 11.25
CA MET A 1 18.50 -12.14 10.03
C MET A 1 18.01 -10.73 10.34
N GLY A 2 18.70 -9.70 9.83
CA GLY A 2 18.37 -8.31 10.12
C GLY A 2 16.98 -7.93 9.63
N LYS A 3 16.24 -7.14 10.43
CA LYS A 3 14.95 -6.55 10.05
C LYS A 3 15.17 -5.71 8.78
N LYS A 4 14.88 -6.27 7.60
CA LYS A 4 14.76 -5.48 6.37
C LYS A 4 13.56 -4.57 6.58
N HIS A 5 13.83 -3.29 6.85
CA HIS A 5 12.81 -2.26 6.76
C HIS A 5 12.24 -2.33 5.35
N SER A 6 11.05 -2.91 5.22
CA SER A 6 10.27 -2.84 3.99
C SER A 6 10.00 -1.37 3.74
N GLU A 7 10.57 -0.81 2.68
CA GLU A 7 10.35 0.57 2.27
C GLU A 7 8.83 0.83 2.24
N VAL A 8 8.39 1.69 3.16
CA VAL A 8 7.02 2.17 3.21
C VAL A 8 6.98 3.46 2.42
N GLU A 9 6.22 3.49 1.34
CA GLU A 9 6.01 4.67 0.52
C GLU A 9 4.58 5.18 0.75
N ARG A 10 4.42 6.47 1.00
CA ARG A 10 3.10 7.08 1.16
C ARG A 10 2.53 7.48 -0.20
N ILE A 11 1.26 7.16 -0.44
CA ILE A 11 0.54 7.45 -1.68
C ILE A 11 -0.66 8.32 -1.31
N GLY A 12 -0.54 9.62 -1.54
CA GLY A 12 -1.54 10.58 -1.06
C GLY A 12 -1.53 10.68 0.47
N ASP A 13 -2.71 10.82 1.05
CA ASP A 13 -2.91 11.09 2.47
C ASP A 13 -3.48 9.89 3.24
N LEU A 14 -4.20 8.98 2.57
CA LEU A 14 -4.93 7.87 3.23
C LEU A 14 -4.20 6.53 3.07
N VAL A 15 -3.44 6.35 2.00
CA VAL A 15 -2.80 5.08 1.64
C VAL A 15 -1.27 5.15 1.79
N SER A 16 -0.71 4.04 2.27
CA SER A 16 0.73 3.76 2.21
C SER A 16 0.95 2.38 1.60
N ILE A 17 2.01 2.19 0.83
CA ILE A 17 2.38 0.91 0.26
C ILE A 17 3.68 0.42 0.86
N PHE A 18 3.81 -0.90 0.96
CA PHE A 18 5.05 -1.53 1.38
C PHE A 18 5.23 -2.87 0.71
N ARG A 19 6.48 -3.26 0.50
CA ARG A 19 6.81 -4.55 -0.10
C ARG A 19 7.01 -5.61 0.98
N ARG A 20 6.29 -6.72 0.88
CA ARG A 20 6.54 -7.92 1.69
C ARG A 20 6.88 -9.07 0.76
N SER A 21 8.12 -9.56 0.85
CA SER A 21 8.67 -10.56 -0.08
C SER A 21 8.58 -10.08 -1.53
N ARG A 22 7.81 -10.76 -2.38
CA ARG A 22 7.63 -10.44 -3.80
C ARG A 22 6.37 -9.64 -4.12
N MET A 23 5.55 -9.32 -3.11
CA MET A 23 4.27 -8.62 -3.34
C MET A 23 4.22 -7.29 -2.60
N TRP A 24 3.60 -6.32 -3.24
CA TRP A 24 3.24 -5.03 -2.66
C TRP A 24 1.89 -5.12 -1.95
N TYR A 25 1.78 -4.41 -0.84
CA TYR A 25 0.57 -4.29 -0.05
C TYR A 25 0.29 -2.81 0.18
N ALA A 26 -1.00 -2.44 0.17
CA ALA A 26 -1.48 -1.15 0.64
C ALA A 26 -1.96 -1.27 2.09
N ASN A 27 -1.68 -0.25 2.89
CA ASN A 27 -2.11 -0.06 4.26
C ASN A 27 -2.82 1.29 4.35
N TYR A 28 -4.03 1.27 4.91
CA TYR A 28 -4.93 2.43 4.98
C TYR A 28 -5.87 2.29 6.16
N GLN A 29 -6.60 3.35 6.50
CA GLN A 29 -7.65 3.32 7.50
C GLN A 29 -9.02 3.38 6.82
N LEU A 30 -9.95 2.55 7.28
CA LEU A 30 -11.34 2.57 6.84
C LEU A 30 -12.23 2.38 8.06
N ARG A 31 -13.12 3.34 8.32
CA ARG A 31 -14.03 3.37 9.48
C ARG A 31 -13.30 3.20 10.81
N GLY A 32 -12.21 3.96 11.00
CA GLY A 32 -11.41 3.93 12.23
C GLY A 32 -10.60 2.65 12.45
N ARG A 33 -10.57 1.73 11.48
CA ARG A 33 -9.79 0.49 11.57
C ARG A 33 -8.72 0.45 10.50
N GLN A 34 -7.51 0.05 10.88
CA GLN A 34 -6.45 -0.21 9.93
C GLN A 34 -6.79 -1.44 9.08
N ARG A 35 -6.62 -1.31 7.77
CA ARG A 35 -6.84 -2.36 6.78
C ARG A 35 -5.60 -2.50 5.92
N ARG A 36 -5.37 -3.74 5.48
CA ARG A 36 -4.30 -4.08 4.54
C ARG A 36 -4.89 -4.81 3.34
N LYS A 37 -4.55 -4.35 2.13
CA LYS A 37 -4.97 -4.96 0.86
C LYS A 37 -3.72 -5.36 0.07
N SER A 38 -3.68 -6.59 -0.45
CA SER A 38 -2.63 -6.97 -1.40
C SER A 38 -2.83 -6.21 -2.70
N LEU A 39 -1.76 -5.61 -3.22
CA LEU A 39 -1.77 -4.98 -4.54
C LEU A 39 -1.50 -5.99 -5.65
N GLN A 40 -1.30 -7.27 -5.32
CA GLN A 40 -1.16 -8.40 -6.26
C GLN A 40 -0.15 -8.11 -7.40
N THR A 41 0.96 -7.47 -7.06
CA THR A 41 2.03 -7.13 -8.00
C THR A 41 3.36 -7.09 -7.27
N GLY A 42 4.44 -7.43 -7.97
CA GLY A 42 5.82 -7.20 -7.52
C GLY A 42 6.45 -5.92 -8.06
N SER A 43 5.81 -5.26 -9.03
CA SER A 43 6.30 -4.03 -9.66
C SER A 43 5.88 -2.80 -8.86
N LEU A 44 6.84 -1.96 -8.49
CA LEU A 44 6.59 -0.71 -7.77
C LEU A 44 5.71 0.26 -8.58
N LYS A 45 5.96 0.38 -9.89
CA LYS A 45 5.15 1.23 -10.78
C LYS A 45 3.68 0.82 -10.77
N GLU A 46 3.43 -0.48 -10.86
CA GLU A 46 2.07 -1.02 -10.83
C GLU A 46 1.45 -0.91 -9.43
N ALA A 47 2.25 -1.07 -8.38
CA ALA A 47 1.80 -0.89 -6.99
C ALA A 47 1.33 0.55 -6.75
N ARG A 48 2.11 1.56 -7.17
CA ARG A 48 1.73 2.97 -7.09
C ARG A 48 0.42 3.25 -7.81
N ARG A 49 0.26 2.78 -9.05
CA ARG A 49 -0.97 2.96 -9.83
C ARG A 49 -2.19 2.35 -9.14
N ARG A 50 -2.07 1.13 -8.60
CA ARG A 50 -3.18 0.47 -7.88
C ARG A 50 -3.50 1.16 -6.55
N ALA A 51 -2.48 1.65 -5.85
CA ALA A 51 -2.64 2.40 -4.62
C ALA A 51 -3.27 3.78 -4.84
N GLN A 52 -2.94 4.49 -5.92
CA GLN A 52 -3.59 5.74 -6.29
C GLN A 52 -5.09 5.55 -6.55
N ARG A 53 -5.49 4.46 -7.20
CA ARG A 53 -6.92 4.14 -7.36
C ARG A 53 -7.61 3.89 -6.02
N LEU A 54 -6.95 3.16 -5.14
CA LEU A 54 -7.45 2.90 -3.79
C LEU A 54 -7.57 4.20 -2.96
N GLU A 55 -6.64 5.14 -3.13
CA GLU A 55 -6.69 6.47 -2.51
C GLU A 55 -7.95 7.21 -2.92
N VAL A 56 -8.25 7.25 -4.23
CA VAL A 56 -9.47 7.87 -4.76
C VAL A 56 -10.73 7.18 -4.21
N GLU A 57 -10.78 5.84 -4.25
CA GLU A 57 -11.90 5.04 -3.70
C GLU A 57 -12.16 5.27 -2.19
N LEU A 58 -11.16 5.73 -1.43
CA LEU A 58 -11.29 6.00 0.00
C LEU A 58 -11.65 7.47 0.30
N SER A 59 -11.42 8.37 -0.65
CA SER A 59 -11.73 9.79 -0.53
C SER A 59 -13.16 10.15 -0.96
N GLU A 60 -13.84 9.24 -1.65
CA GLU A 60 -15.25 9.33 -2.08
C GLU A 60 -16.20 8.61 -1.11
#